data_AF-A0A2V6VW67-F1
#
_entry.id   AF-A0A2V6VW67-F1
#
_cell.length_a   1.000
_cell.length_b   1.000
_cell.length_c   1.000
_cell.angle_alpha   90.00
_cell.angle_beta   90.00
_cell.angle_gamma   90.00
#
_symmetry.space_group_name_H-M   'P 1'
#
loop_
_entity.id
_entity.type
_entity.pdbx_description
1 polymer ?
#
loop_
_entity_poly.entity_id
_entity_poly.type
_entity_poly.pdbx_seq_one_letter_code
_entity_poly.pdbx_strand_id
1 'polypeptide(L)'
;MDARHRDVLIALIREYIDAGRVPTDKAYRLYVDSFPKPSTNPRVADARARGSGIDSYMERTSNHLSAVTKMTGLLLAPPLKRTTIARVELVPLEEHRALAVLVTDSGWVTARPLTLEPPLPADEVRKLGRELTRRFGGRTVTQIIEMETTPADPLDELHTRARSITEQIVAMLRGRTLYVSGAINMLDHPEFWDIETTRGLLRTFEQKERLADLMATLAEDEGMRVTIGEENPFAEMRECTLITSTYLYRDQVLGILGVVGPRRLPYPEVISVVTETARQVTDALTRVRQDLYLPS
;
A
#
# COMPACT_ATOMS: atom_id res chain seq x y z
N MET A 1 -10.22 -35.06 -10.26
CA MET A 1 -11.10 -34.72 -11.40
C MET A 1 -10.25 -34.78 -12.66
N ASP A 2 -10.65 -35.55 -13.68
CA ASP A 2 -9.89 -35.67 -14.93
C ASP A 2 -9.89 -34.33 -15.70
N ALA A 3 -8.84 -34.03 -16.47
CA ALA A 3 -8.64 -32.75 -17.15
C ALA A 3 -9.82 -32.37 -18.05
N ARG A 4 -10.38 -33.35 -18.79
CA ARG A 4 -11.56 -33.14 -19.64
C ARG A 4 -12.81 -32.72 -18.87
N HIS A 5 -13.01 -33.22 -17.65
CA HIS A 5 -14.15 -32.81 -16.82
C HIS A 5 -13.97 -31.39 -16.29
N ARG A 6 -12.71 -30.96 -16.06
CA ARG A 6 -12.39 -29.59 -15.64
C ARG A 6 -12.71 -28.58 -16.74
N ASP A 7 -12.30 -28.86 -17.97
CA ASP A 7 -12.49 -27.95 -19.10
C ASP A 7 -13.98 -27.74 -19.44
N VAL A 8 -14.78 -28.82 -19.38
CA VAL A 8 -16.23 -28.73 -19.54
C VAL A 8 -16.87 -27.89 -18.44
N LEU A 9 -16.45 -28.07 -17.18
CA LEU A 9 -17.00 -27.30 -16.06
C LEU A 9 -16.63 -25.81 -16.17
N ILE A 10 -15.40 -25.48 -16.60
CA ILE A 10 -14.97 -24.10 -16.88
C ILE A 10 -15.81 -23.48 -18.00
N ALA A 11 -16.05 -24.22 -19.10
CA ALA A 11 -16.88 -23.74 -20.21
C ALA A 11 -18.31 -23.44 -19.77
N LEU A 12 -18.92 -24.33 -18.97
CA LEU A 12 -20.26 -24.13 -18.40
C LEU A 12 -20.31 -22.91 -17.47
N ILE A 13 -19.29 -22.70 -16.64
CA ILE A 13 -19.22 -21.53 -15.76
C ILE A 13 -19.14 -20.25 -16.59
N ARG A 14 -18.34 -20.25 -17.67
CA ARG A 14 -18.24 -19.12 -18.59
C ARG A 14 -19.58 -18.80 -19.25
N GLU A 15 -20.27 -19.80 -19.80
CA GLU A 15 -21.62 -19.62 -20.37
C GLU A 15 -22.62 -19.07 -19.35
N TYR A 16 -22.54 -19.52 -18.09
CA TYR A 16 -23.40 -19.04 -17.00
C TYR A 16 -23.14 -17.56 -16.68
N ILE A 17 -21.88 -17.13 -16.66
CA ILE A 17 -21.48 -15.72 -16.50
C ILE A 17 -21.94 -14.88 -17.70
N ASP A 18 -21.71 -15.35 -18.92
CA ASP A 18 -22.07 -14.66 -20.16
C ASP A 18 -23.59 -14.51 -20.30
N ALA A 19 -24.38 -15.44 -19.73
CA ALA A 19 -25.84 -15.35 -19.61
C ALA A 19 -26.32 -14.37 -18.51
N GLY A 20 -25.41 -13.64 -17.85
CA GLY A 20 -25.72 -12.65 -16.82
C GLY A 20 -26.07 -13.25 -15.46
N ARG A 21 -25.84 -14.55 -15.24
CA ARG A 21 -26.06 -15.20 -13.95
C ARG A 21 -24.86 -15.02 -13.02
N VAL A 22 -25.05 -15.27 -11.73
CA VAL A 22 -24.01 -15.15 -10.70
C VAL A 22 -23.63 -16.55 -10.19
N PRO A 23 -22.44 -17.07 -10.55
CA PRO A 23 -21.90 -18.30 -9.98
C PRO A 23 -21.65 -18.21 -8.47
N THR A 24 -21.43 -19.36 -7.84
CA THR A 24 -20.93 -19.43 -6.46
C THR A 24 -19.43 -19.09 -6.40
N ASP A 25 -18.94 -18.70 -5.22
CA ASP A 25 -17.52 -18.41 -5.00
C ASP A 25 -16.60 -19.57 -5.45
N LYS A 26 -17.01 -20.83 -5.22
CA LYS A 26 -16.27 -22.01 -5.66
C LYS A 26 -16.20 -22.14 -7.18
N ALA A 27 -17.25 -21.75 -7.89
CA ALA A 27 -17.26 -21.74 -9.36
C ALA A 27 -16.35 -20.63 -9.90
N TYR A 28 -16.39 -19.43 -9.32
CA TYR A 28 -15.44 -18.37 -9.65
C TYR A 28 -14.00 -18.78 -9.37
N ARG A 29 -13.72 -19.40 -8.22
CA ARG A 29 -12.40 -19.96 -7.88
C ARG A 29 -11.90 -20.93 -8.95
N LEU A 30 -12.73 -21.90 -9.35
CA LEU A 30 -12.37 -22.85 -10.40
C LEU A 30 -12.07 -22.17 -11.75
N TYR A 31 -12.86 -21.16 -12.10
CA TYR A 31 -12.69 -20.38 -13.33
C TYR A 31 -11.38 -19.58 -13.30
N VAL A 32 -11.09 -18.88 -12.20
CA VAL A 32 -9.85 -18.11 -12.03
C VAL A 32 -8.62 -19.00 -12.04
N ASP A 33 -8.67 -20.13 -11.35
CA ASP A 33 -7.57 -21.11 -11.29
C ASP A 33 -7.30 -21.80 -12.63
N SER A 34 -8.13 -21.58 -13.66
CA SER A 34 -7.91 -22.06 -15.03
C SER A 34 -6.95 -21.19 -15.82
N PHE A 35 -6.77 -19.92 -15.44
CA PHE A 35 -5.88 -19.02 -16.17
C PHE A 35 -4.42 -19.37 -15.88
N PRO A 36 -3.54 -19.28 -16.90
CA PRO A 36 -2.12 -19.41 -16.67
C PRO A 36 -1.68 -18.34 -15.67
N LYS A 37 -0.84 -18.72 -14.70
CA LYS A 37 -0.19 -17.72 -13.85
C LYS A 37 0.61 -16.77 -14.76
N PRO A 38 0.50 -15.45 -14.59
CA PRO A 38 1.23 -14.49 -15.41
C PRO A 38 2.72 -14.82 -15.42
N SER A 39 3.35 -14.86 -16.60
CA SER A 39 4.79 -15.05 -16.70
C SER A 39 5.52 -13.78 -16.26
N THR A 40 6.45 -13.89 -15.32
CA THR A 40 7.40 -12.84 -14.90
C THR A 40 8.47 -12.62 -15.99
N ASN A 41 8.08 -12.24 -17.21
CA ASN A 41 9.05 -11.87 -18.24
C ASN A 41 9.20 -10.33 -18.26
N PRO A 42 10.39 -9.78 -17.93
CA PRO A 42 10.60 -8.34 -17.94
C PRO A 42 10.61 -7.83 -19.39
N ARG A 43 9.52 -7.19 -19.83
CA ARG A 43 9.52 -6.37 -21.05
C ARG A 43 9.47 -4.91 -20.68
N VAL A 44 10.61 -4.25 -20.84
CA VAL A 44 10.85 -2.84 -20.49
C VAL A 44 9.72 -1.96 -21.02
N ALA A 45 8.92 -1.39 -20.11
CA ALA A 45 8.01 -0.31 -20.41
C ALA A 45 8.60 0.99 -19.85
N ASP A 46 8.57 2.05 -20.65
CA ASP A 46 9.16 3.35 -20.34
C ASP A 46 8.28 4.14 -19.35
N ALA A 47 8.35 3.78 -18.06
CA ALA A 47 7.77 4.60 -17.00
C ALA A 47 8.71 5.78 -16.70
N ARG A 48 8.48 6.91 -17.37
CA ARG A 48 9.11 8.20 -17.02
C ARG A 48 8.54 8.71 -15.69
N ALA A 49 9.12 8.29 -14.57
CA ALA A 49 8.94 8.97 -13.29
C ALA A 49 9.81 10.24 -13.27
N ARG A 50 9.38 11.30 -13.97
CA ARG A 50 10.05 12.60 -13.88
C ARG A 50 9.33 13.48 -12.85
N GLY A 51 10.05 13.87 -11.80
CA GLY A 51 9.84 15.14 -11.09
C GLY A 51 8.88 15.16 -9.88
N SER A 52 8.23 14.06 -9.51
CA SER A 52 7.44 14.01 -8.27
C SER A 52 7.99 12.91 -7.36
N GLY A 53 8.15 13.19 -6.07
CA GLY A 53 8.59 12.19 -5.10
C GLY A 53 7.81 10.88 -5.14
N ILE A 54 8.39 9.84 -4.54
CA ILE A 54 7.88 8.47 -4.55
C ILE A 54 6.43 8.34 -4.06
N ASP A 55 6.01 9.16 -3.08
CA ASP A 55 4.64 9.22 -2.55
C ASP A 55 3.61 9.56 -3.66
N SER A 56 3.91 10.61 -4.44
CA SER A 56 3.08 11.02 -5.58
C SER A 56 3.06 9.98 -6.70
N TYR A 57 4.16 9.25 -6.89
CA TYR A 57 4.19 8.13 -7.84
C TYR A 57 3.29 6.97 -7.38
N MET A 58 3.32 6.64 -6.09
CA MET A 58 2.47 5.61 -5.51
C MET A 58 0.98 5.96 -5.60
N GLU A 59 0.60 7.20 -5.28
CA GLU A 59 -0.77 7.68 -5.43
C GLU A 59 -1.26 7.65 -6.89
N ARG A 60 -0.42 8.07 -7.84
CA ARG A 60 -0.77 7.96 -9.27
C ARG A 60 -0.96 6.53 -9.71
N THR A 61 -0.23 5.59 -9.12
CA THR A 61 -0.33 4.16 -9.45
C THR A 61 -1.67 3.59 -9.00
N SER A 62 -2.13 3.87 -7.77
CA SER A 62 -3.46 3.44 -7.33
C SER A 62 -4.57 4.09 -8.15
N ASN A 63 -4.40 5.37 -8.52
CA ASN A 63 -5.33 6.07 -9.43
C ASN A 63 -5.36 5.44 -10.83
N HIS A 64 -4.21 5.04 -11.37
CA HIS A 64 -4.12 4.36 -12.67
C HIS A 64 -4.86 3.03 -12.66
N LEU A 65 -4.60 2.18 -11.66
CA LEU A 65 -5.31 0.92 -11.46
C LEU A 65 -6.81 1.14 -11.46
N SER A 66 -7.27 2.09 -10.65
CA SER A 66 -8.69 2.42 -10.55
C SER A 66 -9.28 2.91 -11.89
N ALA A 67 -8.61 3.83 -12.57
CA ALA A 67 -9.11 4.45 -13.80
C ALA A 67 -9.24 3.47 -14.96
N VAL A 68 -8.27 2.56 -15.10
CA VAL A 68 -8.22 1.55 -16.17
C VAL A 68 -9.20 0.41 -15.91
N THR A 69 -9.29 -0.05 -14.65
CA THR A 69 -10.13 -1.21 -14.29
C THR A 69 -11.58 -0.84 -13.99
N LYS A 70 -11.87 0.44 -13.69
CA LYS A 70 -13.15 0.89 -13.13
C LYS A 70 -13.48 0.22 -11.79
N MET A 71 -12.43 -0.06 -11.02
CA MET A 71 -12.49 -0.67 -9.69
C MET A 71 -11.84 0.23 -8.65
N THR A 72 -11.88 -0.17 -7.38
CA THR A 72 -11.11 0.51 -6.32
C THR A 72 -9.66 0.08 -6.42
N GLY A 73 -8.75 1.00 -6.71
CA GLY A 73 -7.30 0.75 -6.75
C GLY A 73 -6.68 0.86 -5.36
N LEU A 74 -5.86 -0.12 -4.99
CA LEU A 74 -5.13 -0.18 -3.73
C LEU A 74 -3.63 -0.27 -3.99
N LEU A 75 -2.85 0.48 -3.21
CA LEU A 75 -1.40 0.31 -3.18
C LEU A 75 -0.89 0.49 -1.76
N LEU A 76 -0.19 -0.54 -1.27
CA LEU A 76 0.54 -0.47 -0.01
C LEU A 76 1.97 -0.01 -0.31
N ALA A 77 2.36 1.14 0.24
CA ALA A 77 3.71 1.68 0.13
C ALA A 77 4.75 0.73 0.76
N PRO A 78 6.02 0.83 0.34
CA PRO A 78 7.09 0.07 0.94
C PRO A 78 7.18 0.30 2.46
N PRO A 79 7.31 -0.76 3.28
CA PRO A 79 7.58 -0.56 4.69
C PRO A 79 8.98 0.05 4.84
N LEU A 80 9.07 1.15 5.59
CA LEU A 80 10.35 1.83 5.83
C LEU A 80 11.32 1.01 6.72
N LYS A 81 10.93 -0.19 7.17
CA LYS A 81 11.65 -1.02 8.15
C LYS A 81 13.15 -1.17 7.91
N ARG A 82 13.57 -1.41 6.66
CA ARG A 82 14.99 -1.57 6.27
C ARG A 82 15.64 -0.32 5.68
N THR A 83 14.85 0.75 5.54
CA THR A 83 15.32 2.02 4.99
C THR A 83 15.92 2.83 6.13
N THR A 84 17.04 3.51 5.88
CA THR A 84 17.62 4.37 6.91
C THR A 84 17.01 5.77 6.85
N ILE A 85 16.86 6.40 8.01
CA ILE A 85 16.42 7.79 8.08
C ILE A 85 17.62 8.68 7.77
N ALA A 86 17.50 9.52 6.74
CA ALA A 86 18.50 10.52 6.41
C ALA A 86 18.31 11.79 7.24
N ARG A 87 17.06 12.23 7.42
CA ARG A 87 16.76 13.48 8.14
C ARG A 87 15.37 13.47 8.76
N VAL A 88 15.25 14.13 9.91
CA VAL A 88 13.98 14.46 10.58
C VAL A 88 13.90 15.98 10.75
N GLU A 89 13.02 16.64 10.02
CA GLU A 89 12.84 18.07 10.09
C GLU A 89 11.50 18.40 10.76
N LEU A 90 11.53 19.27 11.77
CA LEU A 90 10.34 19.79 12.41
C LEU A 90 10.18 21.25 12.01
N VAL A 91 9.09 21.54 11.30
CA VAL A 91 8.73 22.89 10.88
C VAL A 91 7.63 23.40 11.81
N PRO A 92 7.89 24.41 12.65
CA PRO A 92 6.84 24.97 13.50
C PRO A 92 5.77 25.63 12.63
N LEU A 93 4.50 25.35 12.93
CA LEU A 93 3.34 25.96 12.27
C LEU A 93 2.69 27.00 13.19
N GLU A 94 2.35 26.57 14.40
CA GLU A 94 1.68 27.34 15.45
C GLU A 94 2.21 26.88 16.83
N GLU A 95 1.82 27.54 17.92
CA GLU A 95 2.30 27.21 19.28
C GLU A 95 2.07 25.74 19.67
N HIS A 96 0.96 25.16 19.21
CA HIS A 96 0.55 23.78 19.50
C HIS A 96 0.78 22.81 18.35
N ARG A 97 1.36 23.24 17.22
CA ARG A 97 1.46 22.43 16.02
C ARG A 97 2.81 22.58 15.31
N ALA A 98 3.36 21.45 14.90
CA ALA A 98 4.50 21.39 14.00
C ALA A 98 4.21 20.45 12.83
N LEU A 99 4.94 20.58 11.74
CA LEU A 99 4.98 19.59 10.67
C LEU A 99 6.27 18.79 10.82
N ALA A 100 6.15 17.48 11.01
CA ALA A 100 7.29 16.57 10.91
C ALA A 100 7.47 16.13 9.47
N VAL A 101 8.68 16.30 8.95
CA VAL A 101 9.11 15.84 7.63
C VAL A 101 10.22 14.82 7.84
N LEU A 102 9.94 13.56 7.47
CA LEU A 102 10.93 12.48 7.50
C LEU A 102 11.43 12.24 6.09
N VAL A 103 12.75 12.24 5.95
CA VAL A 103 13.45 11.95 4.69
C VAL A 103 14.28 10.70 4.91
N THR A 104 14.13 9.72 4.02
CA THR A 104 14.94 8.51 4.02
C THR A 104 16.13 8.61 3.07
N ASP A 105 17.09 7.70 3.22
CA ASP A 105 18.18 7.53 2.25
C ASP A 105 17.72 7.14 0.83
N SER A 106 16.53 6.56 0.72
CA SER A 106 15.87 6.24 -0.55
C SER A 106 15.16 7.43 -1.20
N GLY A 107 15.22 8.61 -0.59
CA GLY A 107 14.51 9.81 -1.07
C GLY A 107 13.01 9.78 -0.80
N TRP A 108 12.53 8.83 0.02
CA TRP A 108 11.16 8.84 0.52
C TRP A 108 10.99 10.00 1.48
N VAL A 109 10.05 10.90 1.15
CA VAL A 109 9.68 12.03 2.00
C VAL A 109 8.24 11.82 2.44
N THR A 110 8.02 11.79 3.74
CA THR A 110 6.67 11.79 4.31
C THR A 110 6.55 12.94 5.30
N ALA A 111 5.43 13.65 5.26
CA ALA A 111 5.16 14.78 6.13
C ALA A 111 3.86 14.53 6.91
N ARG A 112 3.87 14.74 8.22
CA ARG A 112 2.66 14.68 9.06
C ARG A 112 2.61 15.82 10.06
N PRO A 113 1.44 16.41 10.31
CA PRO A 113 1.28 17.34 11.40
C PRO A 113 1.47 16.59 12.73
N LEU A 114 2.12 17.26 13.67
CA LEU A 114 2.32 16.86 15.05
C LEU A 114 1.58 17.81 15.97
N THR A 115 1.06 17.27 17.07
CA THR A 115 0.53 18.05 18.18
C THR A 115 1.63 18.27 19.21
N LEU A 116 1.82 19.51 19.65
CA LEU A 116 2.78 19.91 20.67
C LEU A 116 2.05 20.10 22.01
N GLU A 117 2.22 19.13 22.91
CA GLU A 117 1.66 19.15 24.26
C GLU A 117 2.76 18.82 25.28
N PRO A 118 3.26 19.81 26.06
CA PRO A 118 2.88 21.23 26.04
C PRO A 118 3.34 21.97 24.77
N PRO A 119 2.77 23.16 24.46
CA PRO A 119 3.23 23.99 23.34
C PRO A 119 4.71 24.35 23.48
N LEU A 120 5.41 24.43 22.35
CA LEU A 120 6.83 24.74 22.29
C LEU A 120 7.10 25.93 21.39
N PRO A 121 8.01 26.85 21.77
CA PRO A 121 8.39 27.96 20.90
C PRO A 121 9.13 27.44 19.65
N ALA A 122 9.01 28.18 18.55
CA ALA A 122 9.53 27.78 17.24
C ALA A 122 11.01 27.35 17.24
N ASP A 123 11.84 28.01 18.04
CA ASP A 123 13.28 27.69 18.11
C ASP A 123 13.56 26.37 18.85
N GLU A 124 12.74 26.02 19.85
CA GLU A 124 12.82 24.71 20.51
C GLU A 124 12.38 23.60 19.56
N VAL A 125 11.29 23.80 18.81
CA VAL A 125 10.84 22.83 17.78
C VAL A 125 11.95 22.55 16.77
N ARG A 126 12.62 23.60 16.26
CA ARG A 126 13.75 23.44 15.33
C ARG A 126 14.95 22.74 15.98
N LYS A 127 15.25 23.04 17.26
CA LYS A 127 16.32 22.39 18.02
C LYS A 127 16.05 20.90 18.20
N LEU A 128 14.81 20.54 18.54
CA LEU A 128 14.37 19.15 18.64
C LEU A 128 14.50 18.41 17.31
N GLY A 129 14.09 19.03 16.19
CA GLY A 129 14.27 18.41 14.86
C GLY A 129 15.73 18.10 14.54
N ARG A 130 16.67 19.01 14.86
CA ARG A 130 18.12 18.75 14.71
C ARG A 130 18.60 17.60 15.57
N GLU A 131 18.09 17.51 16.80
CA GLU A 131 18.49 16.44 17.72
C GLU A 131 17.94 15.07 17.30
N LEU A 132 16.68 15.03 16.87
CA LEU A 132 16.07 13.83 16.29
C LEU A 132 16.80 13.38 15.02
N THR A 133 17.23 14.32 14.16
CA THR A 133 18.08 13.99 13.01
C THR A 133 19.40 13.36 13.45
N ARG A 134 20.05 13.89 14.50
CA ARG A 134 21.31 13.31 15.02
C ARG A 134 21.08 11.90 15.61
N ARG A 135 19.96 11.71 16.32
CA ARG A 135 19.58 10.46 16.98
C ARG A 135 19.06 9.39 16.02
N PHE A 136 18.37 9.75 14.95
CA PHE A 136 17.75 8.80 14.02
C PHE A 136 18.49 8.68 12.69
N GLY A 137 19.31 9.68 12.35
CA GLY A 137 20.14 9.69 11.15
C GLY A 137 20.98 8.43 11.00
N GLY A 138 20.97 7.83 9.81
CA GLY A 138 21.71 6.62 9.47
C GLY A 138 21.20 5.33 10.11
N ARG A 139 20.11 5.39 10.89
CA ARG A 139 19.49 4.22 11.52
C ARG A 139 18.29 3.75 10.73
N THR A 140 18.08 2.45 10.73
CA THR A 140 16.86 1.84 10.19
C THR A 140 15.68 2.13 11.09
N VAL A 141 14.47 2.10 10.52
CA VAL A 141 13.24 2.26 11.29
C VAL A 141 13.11 1.21 12.40
N THR A 142 13.54 -0.04 12.14
CA THR A 142 13.55 -1.09 13.17
C THR A 142 14.44 -0.70 14.36
N GLN A 143 15.67 -0.22 14.10
CA GLN A 143 16.57 0.22 15.17
C GLN A 143 16.00 1.39 15.96
N ILE A 144 15.37 2.36 15.29
CA ILE A 144 14.73 3.50 15.96
C ILE A 144 13.59 3.02 16.86
N ILE A 145 12.73 2.12 16.36
CA ILE A 145 11.63 1.55 17.15
C ILE A 145 12.17 0.81 18.37
N GLU A 146 13.21 0.00 18.23
CA GLU A 146 13.84 -0.75 19.33
C GLU A 146 14.44 0.20 20.37
N MET A 147 15.19 1.21 19.94
CA MET A 147 15.79 2.22 20.81
C MET A 147 14.76 2.99 21.64
N GLU A 148 13.62 3.34 21.05
CA GLU A 148 12.58 4.09 21.76
C GLU A 148 11.65 3.19 22.59
N THR A 149 11.56 1.89 22.28
CA THR A 149 10.78 0.92 23.07
C THR A 149 11.58 0.43 24.28
N THR A 150 12.91 0.40 24.19
CA THR A 150 13.82 0.01 25.28
C THR A 150 14.95 1.04 25.41
N PRO A 151 14.66 2.23 25.94
CA PRO A 151 15.66 3.28 26.09
C PRO A 151 16.77 2.83 27.04
N ALA A 152 18.02 3.03 26.62
CA ALA A 152 19.20 2.69 27.41
C ALA A 152 19.30 3.52 28.70
N ASP A 153 18.78 4.75 28.68
CA ASP A 153 18.62 5.62 29.84
C ASP A 153 17.18 6.19 29.86
N PRO A 154 16.30 5.71 30.76
CA PRO A 154 14.94 6.22 30.90
C PRO A 154 14.87 7.69 31.34
N LEU A 155 15.96 8.26 31.87
CA LEU A 155 16.05 9.64 32.34
C LEU A 155 16.69 10.58 31.32
N ASP A 156 16.98 10.11 30.10
CA ASP A 156 17.45 10.95 29.01
C ASP A 156 16.51 12.16 28.84
N GLU A 157 17.07 13.36 29.00
CA GLU A 157 16.32 14.63 28.96
C GLU A 157 15.56 14.79 27.65
N LEU A 158 16.13 14.31 26.52
CA LEU A 158 15.45 14.33 25.24
C LEU A 158 14.26 13.37 25.24
N HIS A 159 14.42 12.18 25.80
CA HIS A 159 13.38 11.18 25.87
C HIS A 159 12.22 11.64 26.77
N THR A 160 12.49 12.40 27.82
CA THR A 160 11.46 12.96 28.71
C THR A 160 10.79 14.19 28.12
N ARG A 161 11.58 15.13 27.55
CA ARG A 161 11.08 16.43 27.07
C ARG A 161 10.43 16.37 25.69
N ALA A 162 10.91 15.48 24.83
CA ALA A 162 10.39 15.29 23.47
C ALA A 162 9.56 14.01 23.33
N ARG A 163 9.19 13.36 24.44
CA ARG A 163 8.53 12.05 24.45
C ARG A 163 7.35 11.98 23.49
N SER A 164 6.40 12.90 23.63
CA SER A 164 5.19 12.96 22.81
C SER A 164 5.52 13.13 21.31
N ILE A 165 6.51 13.96 20.98
CA ILE A 165 6.96 14.17 19.60
C ILE A 165 7.63 12.90 19.06
N THR A 166 8.52 12.30 19.85
CA THR A 166 9.21 11.06 19.49
C THR A 166 8.22 9.91 19.30
N GLU A 167 7.24 9.75 20.19
CA GLU A 167 6.17 8.75 20.09
C GLU A 167 5.36 8.95 18.81
N GLN A 168 4.99 10.19 18.47
CA GLN A 168 4.28 10.49 17.22
C GLN A 168 5.14 10.20 15.97
N ILE A 169 6.45 10.50 16.00
CA ILE A 169 7.39 10.16 14.91
C ILE A 169 7.56 8.65 14.78
N VAL A 170 7.73 7.94 15.90
CA VAL A 170 7.83 6.48 15.91
C VAL A 170 6.53 5.85 15.40
N ALA A 171 5.37 6.38 15.78
CA ALA A 171 4.08 5.96 15.23
C ALA A 171 3.98 6.20 13.72
N MET A 172 4.47 7.33 13.23
CA MET A 172 4.57 7.64 11.80
C MET A 172 5.52 6.67 11.07
N LEU A 173 6.64 6.28 11.68
CA LEU A 173 7.60 5.32 11.14
C LEU A 173 7.08 3.87 11.16
N ARG A 174 6.25 3.51 12.14
CA ARG A 174 5.54 2.23 12.23
C ARG A 174 4.40 2.14 11.21
N GLY A 175 3.84 3.29 10.84
CA GLY A 175 2.70 3.41 9.94
C GLY A 175 2.98 2.79 8.57
N ARG A 176 1.97 2.11 8.05
CA ARG A 176 1.89 1.69 6.65
C ARG A 176 1.12 2.75 5.88
N THR A 177 1.68 3.27 4.79
CA THR A 177 0.94 4.18 3.92
C THR A 177 0.19 3.37 2.87
N LEU A 178 -1.13 3.41 2.94
CA LEU A 178 -2.01 2.81 1.94
C LEU A 178 -2.67 3.91 1.10
N TYR A 179 -2.53 3.80 -0.21
CA TYR A 179 -3.27 4.60 -1.17
C TYR A 179 -4.50 3.83 -1.61
N VAL A 180 -5.64 4.51 -1.57
CA VAL A 180 -6.96 3.98 -1.96
C VAL A 180 -7.56 4.97 -2.94
N SER A 181 -7.91 4.49 -4.12
CA SER A 181 -8.37 5.31 -5.24
C SER A 181 -9.64 4.74 -5.86
N GLY A 182 -10.60 5.61 -6.17
CA GLY A 182 -11.83 5.24 -6.87
C GLY A 182 -12.75 4.28 -6.12
N ALA A 183 -12.83 4.41 -4.78
CA ALA A 183 -13.85 3.75 -3.97
C ALA A 183 -15.28 3.98 -4.51
N ILE A 184 -15.52 5.15 -5.11
CA ILE A 184 -16.79 5.52 -5.73
C ILE A 184 -17.18 4.61 -6.90
N ASN A 185 -16.21 4.00 -7.60
CA ASN A 185 -16.49 3.13 -8.74
C ASN A 185 -17.32 1.90 -8.32
N MET A 186 -17.32 1.53 -7.03
CA MET A 186 -18.18 0.46 -6.53
C MET A 186 -19.66 0.75 -6.76
N LEU A 187 -20.07 2.02 -6.73
CA LEU A 187 -21.47 2.42 -6.95
C LEU A 187 -21.96 2.16 -8.38
N ASP A 188 -21.04 2.02 -9.34
CA ASP A 188 -21.37 1.75 -10.74
C ASP A 188 -21.69 0.26 -11.00
N HIS A 189 -21.45 -0.62 -10.02
CA HIS A 189 -21.70 -2.06 -10.17
C HIS A 189 -23.02 -2.48 -9.51
N PRO A 190 -23.89 -3.23 -10.21
CA PRO A 190 -25.19 -3.69 -9.67
C PRO A 190 -25.10 -4.45 -8.35
N GLU A 191 -23.99 -5.16 -8.12
CA GLU A 191 -23.67 -5.90 -6.91
C GLU A 191 -23.62 -5.02 -5.65
N PHE A 192 -23.45 -3.70 -5.81
CA PHE A 192 -23.37 -2.71 -4.72
C PHE A 192 -24.52 -1.70 -4.77
N TRP A 193 -25.70 -2.11 -5.25
CA TRP A 193 -26.91 -1.27 -5.16
C TRP A 193 -27.63 -1.39 -3.81
N ASP A 194 -27.29 -2.40 -3.00
CA ASP A 194 -27.72 -2.44 -1.61
C ASP A 194 -26.95 -1.41 -0.78
N ILE A 195 -27.69 -0.46 -0.20
CA ILE A 195 -27.10 0.70 0.48
C ILE A 195 -26.38 0.32 1.77
N GLU A 196 -26.83 -0.71 2.48
CA GLU A 196 -26.23 -1.14 3.75
C GLU A 196 -24.88 -1.83 3.49
N THR A 197 -24.86 -2.78 2.55
CA THR A 197 -23.65 -3.47 2.10
C THR A 197 -22.61 -2.48 1.59
N THR A 198 -23.03 -1.56 0.74
CA THR A 198 -22.15 -0.57 0.12
C THR A 198 -21.59 0.43 1.12
N ARG A 199 -22.42 0.89 2.08
CA ARG A 199 -21.95 1.73 3.17
C ARG A 199 -20.92 1.00 4.04
N GLY A 200 -21.14 -0.29 4.30
CA GLY A 200 -20.17 -1.15 4.99
C GLY A 200 -18.82 -1.18 4.27
N LEU A 201 -18.83 -1.49 2.97
CA LEU A 201 -17.64 -1.54 2.13
C LEU A 201 -16.89 -0.19 2.08
N LEU A 202 -17.61 0.91 1.85
CA LEU A 202 -17.00 2.24 1.80
C LEU A 202 -16.35 2.64 3.14
N ARG A 203 -16.98 2.32 4.27
CA ARG A 203 -16.38 2.50 5.60
C ARG A 203 -15.11 1.66 5.77
N THR A 204 -15.07 0.46 5.22
CA THR A 204 -13.86 -0.37 5.23
C THR A 204 -12.72 0.30 4.46
N PHE A 205 -13.00 0.94 3.32
CA PHE A 205 -11.98 1.69 2.56
C PHE A 205 -11.47 2.96 3.28
N GLU A 206 -12.30 3.58 4.13
CA GLU A 206 -11.87 4.69 4.99
C GLU A 206 -10.92 4.23 6.11
N GLN A 207 -11.03 2.98 6.55
CA GLN A 207 -10.18 2.37 7.59
C GLN A 207 -8.85 1.88 7.01
N LYS A 208 -8.05 2.84 6.52
CA LYS A 208 -6.79 2.59 5.81
C LYS A 208 -5.82 1.70 6.58
N GLU A 209 -5.73 1.83 7.90
CA GLU A 209 -4.84 1.02 8.74
C GLU A 209 -5.22 -0.46 8.68
N ARG A 210 -6.50 -0.81 8.82
CA ARG A 210 -6.98 -2.20 8.75
C ARG A 210 -6.74 -2.80 7.37
N LEU A 211 -6.99 -2.03 6.31
CA LEU A 211 -6.76 -2.49 4.94
C LEU A 211 -5.25 -2.62 4.64
N ALA A 212 -4.41 -1.74 5.20
CA ALA A 212 -2.96 -1.83 5.09
C ALA A 212 -2.42 -3.09 5.77
N ASP A 213 -3.00 -3.49 6.90
CA ASP A 213 -2.65 -4.73 7.59
C ASP A 213 -3.01 -5.96 6.77
N LEU A 214 -4.22 -6.00 6.19
CA LEU A 214 -4.63 -7.04 5.25
C LEU A 214 -3.66 -7.15 4.07
N MET A 215 -3.39 -6.03 3.40
CA MET A 215 -2.48 -5.98 2.25
C MET A 215 -1.08 -6.47 2.65
N ALA A 216 -0.58 -6.09 3.83
CA ALA A 216 0.73 -6.53 4.29
C ALA A 216 0.80 -8.04 4.53
N THR A 217 -0.24 -8.66 5.09
CA THR A 217 -0.32 -10.12 5.22
C THR A 217 -0.36 -10.79 3.85
N LEU A 218 -1.11 -10.23 2.90
CA LEU A 218 -1.16 -10.77 1.53
C LEU A 218 0.19 -10.67 0.81
N ALA A 219 1.03 -9.70 1.17
CA ALA A 219 2.36 -9.50 0.60
C ALA A 219 3.41 -10.50 1.10
N GLU A 220 3.11 -11.30 2.13
CA GLU A 220 4.03 -12.35 2.63
C GLU A 220 4.24 -13.46 1.59
N ASP A 221 3.23 -13.70 0.73
CA ASP A 221 3.35 -14.59 -0.41
C ASP A 221 3.65 -13.81 -1.68
N GLU A 222 4.80 -14.09 -2.28
CA GLU A 222 5.24 -13.42 -3.50
C GLU A 222 4.35 -13.78 -4.70
N GLY A 223 4.00 -12.76 -5.49
CA GLY A 223 3.34 -12.90 -6.78
C GLY A 223 1.91 -12.40 -6.79
N MET A 224 1.16 -12.89 -7.78
CA MET A 224 -0.24 -12.52 -8.00
C MET A 224 -1.18 -13.44 -7.20
N ARG A 225 -2.17 -12.82 -6.56
CA ARG A 225 -3.20 -13.50 -5.78
C ARG A 225 -4.58 -12.93 -6.11
N VAL A 226 -5.57 -13.81 -6.10
CA VAL A 226 -6.99 -13.46 -6.19
C VAL A 226 -7.67 -14.02 -4.94
N THR A 227 -8.43 -13.21 -4.22
CA THR A 227 -9.34 -13.66 -3.15
C THR A 227 -10.78 -13.30 -3.50
N ILE A 228 -11.69 -14.25 -3.35
CA ILE A 228 -13.06 -14.16 -3.86
C ILE A 228 -14.03 -14.40 -2.72
N GLY A 229 -14.92 -13.45 -2.52
CA GLY A 229 -16.06 -13.54 -1.62
C GLY A 229 -15.73 -13.99 -0.21
N GLU A 230 -16.18 -15.18 0.18
CA GLU A 230 -15.98 -15.77 1.52
C GLU A 230 -14.49 -16.00 1.88
N GLU A 231 -13.58 -15.94 0.91
CA GLU A 231 -12.13 -15.98 1.18
C GLU A 231 -11.60 -14.64 1.72
N ASN A 232 -12.35 -13.56 1.56
CA ASN A 232 -11.95 -12.26 2.08
C ASN A 232 -12.11 -12.24 3.61
N PRO A 233 -11.09 -11.76 4.36
CA PRO A 233 -11.12 -11.81 5.82
C PRO A 233 -12.07 -10.79 6.46
N PHE A 234 -12.45 -9.74 5.73
CA PHE A 234 -13.44 -8.77 6.18
C PHE A 234 -14.83 -9.16 5.67
N ALA A 235 -15.80 -9.23 6.58
CA ALA A 235 -17.18 -9.61 6.25
C ALA A 235 -17.80 -8.63 5.24
N GLU A 236 -17.46 -7.35 5.35
CA GLU A 236 -17.89 -6.26 4.46
C GLU A 236 -17.33 -6.41 3.04
N MET A 237 -16.30 -7.23 2.84
CA MET A 237 -15.70 -7.52 1.54
C MET A 237 -16.17 -8.86 0.95
N ARG A 238 -17.17 -9.53 1.55
CA ARG A 238 -17.67 -10.82 1.02
C ARG A 238 -18.34 -10.71 -0.33
N GLU A 239 -18.85 -9.55 -0.73
CA GLU A 239 -19.37 -9.33 -2.08
C GLU A 239 -18.28 -8.93 -3.09
N CYS A 240 -17.03 -8.87 -2.64
CA CYS A 240 -15.90 -8.39 -3.43
C CYS A 240 -15.00 -9.52 -3.93
N THR A 241 -14.25 -9.19 -4.96
CA THR A 241 -13.01 -9.86 -5.33
C THR A 241 -11.85 -8.89 -5.15
N LEU A 242 -10.77 -9.37 -4.55
CA LEU A 242 -9.52 -8.65 -4.42
C LEU A 242 -8.45 -9.34 -5.27
N ILE A 243 -7.89 -8.62 -6.24
CA ILE A 243 -6.80 -9.09 -7.09
C ILE A 243 -5.56 -8.27 -6.75
N THR A 244 -4.51 -8.93 -6.28
CA THR A 244 -3.27 -8.28 -5.84
C THR A 244 -2.05 -8.86 -6.53
N SER A 245 -0.99 -8.07 -6.62
CA SER A 245 0.34 -8.52 -7.02
C SER A 245 1.40 -7.79 -6.21
N THR A 246 2.40 -8.54 -5.74
CA THR A 246 3.58 -7.94 -5.11
C THR A 246 4.44 -7.21 -6.13
N TYR A 247 5.11 -6.15 -5.70
CA TYR A 247 6.17 -5.50 -6.46
C TYR A 247 7.48 -5.60 -5.68
N LEU A 248 8.59 -5.72 -6.41
CA LEU A 248 9.88 -6.14 -5.86
C LEU A 248 10.90 -5.00 -5.88
N TYR A 249 11.96 -5.20 -5.12
CA TYR A 249 13.20 -4.45 -5.24
C TYR A 249 14.39 -5.32 -4.83
N ARG A 250 15.37 -5.48 -5.73
CA ARG A 250 16.50 -6.41 -5.54
C ARG A 250 16.04 -7.80 -5.09
N ASP A 251 15.03 -8.34 -5.78
CA ASP A 251 14.47 -9.67 -5.53
C ASP A 251 13.86 -9.85 -4.12
N GLN A 252 13.51 -8.75 -3.45
CA GLN A 252 12.74 -8.76 -2.20
C GLN A 252 11.39 -8.09 -2.42
N VAL A 253 10.32 -8.68 -1.87
CA VAL A 253 9.00 -8.05 -1.85
C VAL A 253 9.10 -6.72 -1.13
N LEU A 254 8.87 -5.65 -1.90
CA LEU A 254 8.94 -4.29 -1.40
C LEU A 254 7.55 -3.80 -0.98
N GLY A 255 6.49 -4.27 -1.64
CA GLY A 255 5.11 -4.02 -1.24
C GLY A 255 4.12 -4.75 -2.13
N ILE A 256 2.86 -4.33 -2.08
CA ILE A 256 1.76 -4.96 -2.82
C ILE A 256 0.81 -3.90 -3.37
N LEU A 257 0.26 -4.16 -4.54
CA LEU A 257 -0.81 -3.36 -5.13
C LEU A 257 -1.93 -4.27 -5.61
N GLY A 258 -3.10 -3.71 -5.90
CA GLY A 258 -4.22 -4.49 -6.36
C GLY A 258 -5.47 -3.67 -6.61
N VAL A 259 -6.55 -4.38 -6.90
CA VAL A 259 -7.89 -3.80 -7.06
C VAL A 259 -8.94 -4.57 -6.30
N VAL A 260 -9.96 -3.85 -5.82
CA VAL A 260 -11.18 -4.41 -5.24
C VAL A 260 -12.35 -4.09 -6.16
N GLY A 261 -13.08 -5.11 -6.57
CA GLY A 261 -14.27 -5.02 -7.41
C GLY A 261 -15.34 -6.04 -7.03
N PRO A 262 -16.47 -6.12 -7.76
CA PRO A 262 -17.49 -7.14 -7.52
C PRO A 262 -16.95 -8.56 -7.77
N ARG A 263 -17.70 -9.61 -7.39
CA ARG A 263 -17.34 -11.01 -7.74
C ARG A 263 -17.27 -11.27 -9.25
N ARG A 264 -18.08 -10.55 -10.03
CA ARG A 264 -18.13 -10.67 -11.49
C ARG A 264 -17.17 -9.68 -12.12
N LEU A 265 -16.02 -10.17 -12.59
CA LEU A 265 -14.98 -9.35 -13.22
C LEU A 265 -14.57 -9.92 -14.57
N PRO A 266 -14.08 -9.07 -15.50
CA PRO A 266 -13.23 -9.52 -16.59
C PRO A 266 -11.85 -9.93 -16.02
N TYR A 267 -11.82 -11.11 -15.40
CA TYR A 267 -10.67 -11.59 -14.62
C TYR A 267 -9.34 -11.55 -15.40
N PRO A 268 -9.24 -12.07 -16.64
CA PRO A 268 -7.99 -12.03 -17.40
C PRO A 268 -7.44 -10.62 -17.59
N GLU A 269 -8.31 -9.68 -17.97
CA GLU A 269 -7.96 -8.29 -18.23
C GLU A 269 -7.50 -7.60 -16.94
N VAL A 270 -8.23 -7.78 -15.84
CA VAL A 270 -7.89 -7.17 -14.56
C VAL A 270 -6.60 -7.76 -13.98
N ILE A 271 -6.43 -9.08 -14.03
CA ILE A 271 -5.19 -9.76 -13.60
C ILE A 271 -4.00 -9.24 -14.40
N SER A 272 -4.16 -9.08 -15.73
CA SER A 272 -3.11 -8.55 -16.60
C SER A 272 -2.73 -7.12 -16.22
N VAL A 273 -3.71 -6.23 -15.99
CA VAL A 273 -3.46 -4.84 -15.60
C VAL A 273 -2.74 -4.76 -14.25
N VAL A 274 -3.19 -5.51 -13.25
CA VAL A 274 -2.58 -5.54 -11.90
C VAL A 274 -1.14 -6.05 -11.97
N THR A 275 -0.91 -7.16 -12.66
CA THR A 275 0.43 -7.76 -12.77
C THR A 275 1.40 -6.83 -13.52
N GLU A 276 0.95 -6.26 -14.64
CA GLU A 276 1.77 -5.34 -15.44
C GLU A 276 2.08 -4.05 -14.67
N THR A 277 1.13 -3.53 -13.89
CA THR A 277 1.37 -2.36 -13.05
C THR A 277 2.39 -2.66 -11.95
N ALA A 278 2.30 -3.81 -11.28
CA ALA A 278 3.29 -4.23 -10.27
C ALA A 278 4.71 -4.35 -10.85
N ARG A 279 4.80 -4.84 -12.09
CA ARG A 279 6.06 -4.92 -12.84
C ARG A 279 6.62 -3.52 -13.15
N GLN A 280 5.79 -2.59 -13.59
CA GLN A 280 6.21 -1.21 -13.86
C GLN A 280 6.69 -0.48 -12.59
N VAL A 281 6.03 -0.70 -11.45
CA VAL A 281 6.47 -0.16 -10.16
C VAL A 281 7.83 -0.74 -9.75
N THR A 282 8.02 -2.05 -9.92
CA THR A 282 9.31 -2.74 -9.68
C THR A 282 10.44 -2.12 -10.51
N ASP A 283 10.18 -1.88 -11.81
CA ASP A 283 11.15 -1.28 -12.74
C ASP A 283 11.46 0.17 -12.34
N ALA A 284 10.44 0.98 -12.01
CA ALA A 284 10.60 2.37 -11.61
C ALA A 284 11.42 2.50 -10.32
N LEU A 285 11.13 1.67 -9.31
CA LEU A 285 11.83 1.70 -8.02
C LEU A 285 13.29 1.24 -8.12
N THR A 286 13.58 0.32 -9.05
CA THR A 286 14.96 -0.05 -9.37
C THR A 286 15.76 1.13 -9.95
N ARG A 287 15.11 1.99 -10.76
CA ARG A 287 15.74 3.16 -11.41
C ARG A 287 15.93 4.37 -10.50
N VAL A 288 15.00 4.64 -9.57
CA VAL A 288 15.05 5.81 -8.67
C VAL A 288 16.37 5.88 -7.89
N ARG A 289 17.05 4.75 -7.62
CA ARG A 289 18.38 4.77 -6.98
C ARG A 289 19.56 4.93 -7.95
N GLN A 290 19.43 4.66 -9.25
CA GLN A 290 20.53 4.86 -10.20
C GLN A 290 20.82 6.35 -10.42
N ASP A 291 19.78 7.19 -10.46
CA ASP A 291 19.92 8.64 -10.66
C ASP A 291 20.45 9.38 -9.41
N LEU A 292 20.47 8.72 -8.24
CA LEU A 292 21.02 9.26 -6.99
C LEU A 292 22.52 8.96 -6.80
N TYR A 293 23.15 8.18 -7.69
CA TYR A 293 24.57 7.78 -7.59
C TYR A 293 25.44 8.19 -8.78
N LEU A 294 24.88 8.85 -9.81
CA LEU A 294 25.69 9.46 -10.85
C LEU A 294 25.92 10.94 -10.50
N PRO A 295 27.15 11.36 -10.18
CA PRO A 295 27.44 12.78 -10.08
C PRO A 295 27.19 13.41 -11.45
N SER A 296 26.50 14.56 -11.45
CA SER A 296 26.51 15.47 -12.60
C SER A 296 27.92 15.97 -12.86
#